data_AF-A0A8T6FY95-F1
#
_entry.id   AF-A0A8T6FY95-F1
#
_cell.length_a   1.000
_cell.length_b   1.000
_cell.length_c   1.000
_cell.angle_alpha   90.00
_cell.angle_beta   90.00
_cell.angle_gamma   90.00
#
_symmetry.space_group_name_H-M   'P 1'
#
loop_
_entity.id
_entity.type
_entity.pdbx_description
1 polymer ?
#
loop_
_entity_poly.entity_id
_entity_poly.type
_entity_poly.pdbx_seq_one_letter_code
_entity_poly.pdbx_strand_id
1 'polypeptide(L)'
;MSTQTCGFGSGFMRRGCRRLAITDCVYCGRPFCDEHGERAEDYMDVCAGKRCSEKLRDVRAHAEWRRRVSEANRVSVCAVENCVERMRHQCSRCRLLFCPDHIREREIADHSVQPPAKVLAVVCAHCQERRKLWD
;
A
#
# COMPACT_ATOMS: atom_id res chain seq x y z
N MET A 1 0.32 -19.50 -23.94
CA MET A 1 1.22 -18.55 -23.25
C MET A 1 1.35 -17.32 -24.14
N SER A 2 0.76 -16.19 -23.75
CA SER A 2 0.89 -14.95 -24.52
C SER A 2 2.29 -14.38 -24.28
N THR A 3 3.14 -14.39 -25.31
CA THR A 3 4.49 -13.82 -25.30
C THR A 3 4.40 -12.29 -25.37
N GLN A 4 3.99 -11.67 -24.25
CA GLN A 4 3.96 -10.23 -24.15
C GLN A 4 5.37 -9.66 -23.99
N THR A 5 5.58 -8.44 -24.49
CA THR A 5 6.85 -7.72 -24.33
C THR A 5 6.71 -6.65 -23.24
N CYS A 6 7.80 -6.36 -22.56
CA CYS A 6 7.89 -5.30 -21.56
C CYS A 6 7.42 -3.95 -22.12
N GLY A 7 6.41 -3.37 -21.48
CA GLY A 7 5.83 -2.06 -21.78
C GLY A 7 6.57 -0.89 -21.13
N PHE A 8 7.78 -1.10 -20.61
CA PHE A 8 8.56 -0.03 -19.98
C PHE A 8 9.17 0.89 -21.04
N GLY A 9 9.05 2.20 -20.82
CA GLY A 9 9.58 3.22 -21.72
C GLY A 9 8.82 3.37 -23.05
N SER A 10 7.70 2.67 -23.27
CA SER A 10 6.87 2.85 -24.46
C SER A 10 6.06 4.14 -24.36
N GLY A 11 6.67 5.26 -24.77
CA GLY A 11 6.04 6.57 -24.93
C GLY A 11 6.36 7.17 -26.29
N PHE A 12 5.61 8.19 -26.69
CA PHE A 12 5.86 8.93 -27.94
C PHE A 12 7.31 9.45 -27.92
N MET A 13 8.17 8.91 -28.80
CA MET A 13 9.62 9.18 -28.93
C MET A 13 10.64 8.40 -28.08
N ARG A 14 10.26 7.44 -27.22
CA ARG A 14 11.25 6.58 -26.52
C ARG A 14 11.28 5.16 -27.10
N ARG A 15 12.48 4.59 -27.28
CA ARG A 15 12.61 3.15 -27.55
C ARG A 15 12.21 2.40 -26.28
N GLY A 16 11.08 1.69 -26.32
CA GLY A 16 10.66 0.79 -25.25
C GLY A 16 11.61 -0.40 -25.13
N CYS A 17 11.65 -1.01 -23.94
CA CYS A 17 12.53 -2.13 -23.63
C CYS A 17 12.35 -3.33 -24.58
N ARG A 18 11.10 -3.69 -24.91
CA ARG A 18 10.71 -4.78 -25.84
C ARG A 18 11.25 -6.18 -25.51
N ARG A 19 11.95 -6.39 -24.40
CA ARG A 19 12.30 -7.72 -23.89
C ARG A 19 11.03 -8.50 -23.54
N LEU A 20 11.17 -9.83 -23.44
CA LEU A 20 10.08 -10.70 -22.98
C LEU A 20 9.63 -10.30 -21.58
N ALA A 21 8.32 -10.13 -21.42
CA ALA A 21 7.74 -9.90 -20.12
C ALA A 21 7.76 -11.19 -19.30
N ILE A 22 8.07 -11.04 -18.01
CA ILE A 22 8.04 -12.14 -17.05
C ILE A 22 6.68 -12.27 -16.37
N THR A 23 5.94 -11.16 -16.24
CA THR A 23 4.63 -11.06 -15.55
C THR A 23 4.00 -9.68 -15.78
N ASP A 24 2.80 -9.47 -15.24
CA ASP A 24 2.05 -8.22 -15.26
C ASP A 24 2.10 -7.50 -13.91
N CYS A 25 2.18 -6.17 -13.93
CA CYS A 25 2.17 -5.37 -12.71
C CYS A 25 0.80 -5.42 -12.02
N VAL A 26 0.77 -5.86 -10.76
CA VAL A 26 -0.47 -5.94 -9.94
C VAL A 26 -1.20 -4.59 -9.80
N TYR A 27 -0.48 -3.47 -9.89
CA TYR A 27 -1.09 -2.14 -9.70
C TYR A 27 -1.61 -1.48 -10.99
N CYS A 28 -0.98 -1.74 -12.14
CA CYS A 28 -1.32 -1.05 -13.39
C CYS A 28 -1.61 -1.98 -14.57
N GLY A 29 -1.50 -3.29 -14.37
CA GLY A 29 -1.74 -4.33 -15.39
C GLY A 29 -0.75 -4.34 -16.53
N ARG A 30 0.33 -3.54 -16.48
CA ARG A 30 1.30 -3.48 -17.59
C ARG A 30 2.33 -4.61 -17.47
N PRO A 31 2.64 -5.31 -18.59
CA PRO A 31 3.69 -6.32 -18.62
C PRO A 31 5.07 -5.71 -18.43
N PHE A 32 5.95 -6.39 -17.68
CA PHE A 32 7.33 -5.96 -17.46
C PHE A 32 8.34 -7.11 -17.49
N CYS A 33 9.60 -6.81 -17.82
CA CYS A 33 10.72 -7.78 -17.77
C CYS A 33 11.47 -7.69 -16.43
N ASP A 34 12.34 -8.64 -16.17
CA ASP A 34 13.21 -8.72 -14.98
C ASP A 34 13.98 -7.43 -14.63
N GLU A 35 14.42 -6.65 -15.62
CA GLU A 35 15.08 -5.35 -15.37
C GLU A 35 14.12 -4.20 -15.04
N HIS A 36 12.84 -4.30 -15.41
CA HIS A 36 11.88 -3.20 -15.35
C HIS A 36 10.74 -3.46 -14.37
N GLY A 37 11.00 -4.28 -13.37
CA GLY A 37 10.15 -4.46 -12.22
C GLY A 37 10.76 -5.46 -11.27
N GLU A 38 10.00 -5.79 -10.25
CA GLU A 38 10.42 -6.69 -9.19
C GLU A 38 9.30 -7.69 -8.92
N ARG A 39 9.66 -8.95 -8.72
CA ARG A 39 8.78 -9.96 -8.16
C ARG A 39 8.97 -9.95 -6.65
N ALA A 40 8.10 -9.23 -5.94
CA ALA A 40 8.16 -9.21 -4.49
C ALA A 40 7.44 -10.43 -3.89
N GLU A 41 7.63 -10.63 -2.59
CA GLU A 41 6.91 -11.64 -1.80
C GLU A 41 5.38 -11.44 -1.89
N ASP A 42 4.62 -12.49 -1.54
CA ASP A 42 3.15 -12.46 -1.50
C ASP A 42 2.48 -12.12 -2.84
N TYR A 43 3.01 -12.63 -3.96
CA TYR A 43 2.46 -12.43 -5.31
C TYR A 43 2.43 -10.95 -5.76
N MET A 44 3.27 -10.10 -5.17
CA MET A 44 3.38 -8.69 -5.55
C MET A 44 4.40 -8.48 -6.66
N ASP A 45 3.96 -8.74 -7.89
CA ASP A 45 4.73 -8.43 -9.09
C ASP A 45 4.50 -6.96 -9.49
N VAL A 46 5.54 -6.12 -9.44
CA VAL A 46 5.41 -4.65 -9.60
C VAL A 46 6.41 -4.10 -10.61
N CYS A 47 5.92 -3.34 -11.59
CA CYS A 47 6.80 -2.67 -12.56
C CYS A 47 7.55 -1.47 -11.94
N ALA A 48 8.68 -1.10 -12.55
CA ALA A 48 9.52 0.03 -12.16
C ALA A 48 8.91 1.42 -12.46
N GLY A 49 7.63 1.48 -12.83
CA GLY A 49 6.92 2.75 -13.01
C GLY A 49 6.84 3.52 -11.69
N LYS A 50 7.10 4.83 -11.70
CA LYS A 50 7.21 5.69 -10.50
C LYS A 50 6.12 5.40 -9.45
N ARG A 51 4.84 5.59 -9.81
CA ARG A 51 3.70 5.38 -8.90
C ARG A 51 3.58 3.93 -8.40
N CYS A 52 3.93 2.94 -9.22
CA CYS A 52 3.88 1.53 -8.84
C CYS A 52 4.98 1.18 -7.84
N SER A 53 6.21 1.63 -8.10
CA SER A 53 7.35 1.46 -7.20
C SER A 53 7.15 2.19 -5.85
N GLU A 54 6.50 3.34 -5.85
CA GLU A 54 6.14 4.08 -4.62
C GLU A 54 5.13 3.29 -3.79
N LYS A 55 4.10 2.70 -4.42
CA LYS A 55 3.13 1.83 -3.73
C LYS A 55 3.80 0.60 -3.11
N LEU A 56 4.71 -0.06 -3.81
CA LEU A 56 5.45 -1.20 -3.25
C LEU A 56 6.28 -0.78 -2.03
N ARG A 57 6.97 0.36 -2.12
CA ARG A 57 7.73 0.91 -0.99
C ARG A 57 6.85 1.21 0.22
N ASP A 58 5.67 1.79 -0.01
CA ASP A 58 4.69 2.04 1.05
C ASP A 58 4.18 0.74 1.70
N VAL A 59 3.89 -0.31 0.92
CA VAL A 59 3.49 -1.61 1.48
C VAL A 59 4.59 -2.17 2.38
N ARG A 60 5.85 -2.16 1.92
CA ARG A 60 7.01 -2.62 2.70
C ARG A 60 7.18 -1.82 3.99
N ALA A 61 7.18 -0.49 3.88
CA ALA A 61 7.32 0.40 5.03
C ALA A 61 6.18 0.22 6.03
N HIS A 62 4.94 0.01 5.55
CA HIS A 62 3.81 -0.26 6.42
C HIS A 62 3.89 -1.62 7.11
N ALA A 63 4.34 -2.67 6.42
CA ALA A 63 4.53 -3.99 7.01
C ALA A 63 5.59 -3.95 8.12
N GLU A 64 6.70 -3.25 7.87
CA GLU A 64 7.76 -3.05 8.86
C GLU A 64 7.28 -2.23 10.06
N TRP A 65 6.66 -1.07 9.82
CA TRP A 65 6.07 -0.24 10.87
C TRP A 65 5.09 -1.04 11.72
N ARG A 66 4.16 -1.77 11.09
CA ARG A 66 3.15 -2.58 11.79
C ARG A 66 3.82 -3.63 12.68
N ARG A 67 4.89 -4.27 12.19
CA ARG A 67 5.66 -5.23 12.99
C ARG A 67 6.21 -4.56 14.25
N ARG A 68 6.90 -3.41 14.12
CA ARG A 68 7.50 -2.66 15.23
C ARG A 68 6.48 -2.25 16.28
N VAL A 69 5.38 -1.62 15.87
CA VAL A 69 4.39 -1.08 16.82
C VAL A 69 3.44 -2.14 17.38
N SER A 70 3.30 -3.30 16.72
CA SER A 70 2.40 -4.36 17.17
C SER A 70 2.77 -4.93 18.55
N GLU A 71 4.06 -4.92 18.89
CA GLU A 71 4.54 -5.42 20.19
C GLU A 71 4.11 -4.49 21.33
N ALA A 72 4.36 -3.19 21.20
CA ALA A 72 3.87 -2.18 22.15
C ALA A 72 2.33 -2.17 22.25
N ASN A 73 1.65 -2.42 21.13
CA ASN A 73 0.20 -2.46 21.10
C ASN A 73 -0.40 -3.66 21.86
N ARG A 74 0.37 -4.74 22.07
CA ARG A 74 -0.06 -5.88 22.89
C ARG A 74 -0.06 -5.55 24.38
N VAL A 75 0.77 -4.61 24.83
CA VAL A 75 0.90 -4.21 26.25
C VAL A 75 0.04 -2.99 26.61
N SER A 76 -1.03 -2.75 25.87
CA SER A 76 -2.00 -1.66 26.12
C SER A 76 -1.54 -0.23 25.87
N VAL A 77 -0.46 -0.05 25.12
CA VAL A 77 0.08 1.25 24.72
C VAL A 77 -0.37 1.61 23.30
N CYS A 78 -0.59 2.90 23.05
CA CYS A 78 -0.92 3.42 21.73
C CYS A 78 0.11 2.98 20.68
N ALA A 79 -0.35 2.55 19.50
CA ALA A 79 0.51 2.15 18.38
C ALA A 79 1.23 3.30 17.64
N VAL A 80 1.32 4.49 18.25
CA VAL A 80 2.16 5.59 17.77
C VAL A 80 3.50 5.53 18.50
N GLU A 81 4.59 5.57 17.74
CA GLU A 81 5.94 5.61 18.30
C GLU A 81 6.07 6.83 19.24
N ASN A 82 6.60 6.61 20.44
CA ASN A 82 6.74 7.60 21.52
C ASN A 82 5.44 8.09 22.20
N CYS A 83 4.30 7.43 21.96
CA CYS A 83 3.09 7.70 22.72
C CYS A 83 2.92 6.66 23.84
N VAL A 84 2.85 7.10 25.10
CA VAL A 84 2.67 6.23 26.28
C VAL A 84 1.21 6.14 26.75
N GLU A 85 0.30 6.83 26.06
CA GLU A 85 -1.11 6.87 26.42
C GLU A 85 -1.81 5.52 26.22
N ARG A 86 -2.85 5.28 27.03
CA ARG A 86 -3.63 4.04 26.99
C ARG A 86 -4.49 3.98 25.73
N MET A 87 -4.45 2.82 25.06
CA MET A 87 -5.25 2.57 23.87
C MET A 87 -6.74 2.37 24.19
N ARG A 88 -7.63 2.87 23.31
CA ARG A 88 -9.09 2.76 23.47
C ARG A 88 -9.82 2.36 22.18
N HIS A 89 -9.32 2.76 21.01
CA HIS A 89 -10.05 2.59 19.75
C HIS A 89 -9.20 1.85 18.71
N GLN A 90 -9.86 1.02 17.91
CA GLN A 90 -9.21 0.24 16.86
C GLN A 90 -9.32 0.93 15.50
N CYS A 91 -8.21 1.01 14.78
CA CYS A 91 -8.21 1.50 13.40
C CYS A 91 -8.84 0.46 12.47
N SER A 92 -9.84 0.86 11.68
CA SER A 92 -10.54 -0.02 10.74
C SER A 92 -9.64 -0.57 9.62
N ARG A 93 -8.49 0.07 9.35
CA ARG A 93 -7.55 -0.32 8.28
C ARG A 93 -6.41 -1.22 8.78
N CYS A 94 -5.60 -0.75 9.73
CA CYS A 94 -4.45 -1.52 10.21
C CYS A 94 -4.75 -2.46 11.39
N ARG A 95 -5.96 -2.38 11.97
CA ARG A 95 -6.44 -3.19 13.11
C ARG A 95 -5.66 -3.01 14.42
N LEU A 96 -4.72 -2.07 14.47
CA LEU A 96 -4.02 -1.66 15.69
C LEU A 96 -4.89 -0.72 16.53
N LEU A 97 -4.57 -0.64 17.82
CA LEU A 97 -5.28 0.16 18.81
C LEU A 97 -4.54 1.48 19.10
N PHE A 98 -5.29 2.56 19.28
CA PHE A 98 -4.75 3.91 19.48
C PHE A 98 -5.47 4.64 20.62
N CYS A 99 -4.80 5.66 21.18
CA CYS A 99 -5.45 6.61 22.07
C CYS A 99 -6.37 7.56 21.26
N PRO A 100 -7.30 8.27 21.91
CA PRO A 100 -8.25 9.17 21.24
C PRO A 100 -7.62 10.30 20.42
N ASP A 101 -6.36 10.68 20.70
CA ASP A 101 -5.67 11.75 19.97
C ASP A 101 -5.10 11.30 18.63
N HIS A 102 -4.73 10.03 18.51
CA HIS A 102 -4.05 9.46 17.34
C HIS A 102 -4.99 8.71 16.40
N ILE A 103 -6.28 8.83 16.61
CA ILE A 103 -7.31 8.17 15.82
C ILE A 103 -8.52 9.08 15.67
N ARG A 104 -9.07 9.15 14.46
CA ARG A 104 -10.19 10.04 14.14
C ARG A 104 -11.20 9.33 13.26
N GLU A 105 -12.46 9.69 13.40
CA GLU A 105 -13.48 9.32 12.42
C GLU A 105 -13.27 10.11 11.12
N ARG A 106 -13.35 9.40 10.00
CA ARG A 106 -13.19 9.94 8.64
C ARG A 106 -14.11 9.20 7.69
N GLU A 107 -14.64 9.90 6.70
CA GLU A 107 -15.25 9.25 5.54
C GLU A 107 -14.16 8.61 4.68
N ILE A 108 -14.34 7.34 4.34
CA ILE A 108 -13.44 6.59 3.47
C ILE A 108 -14.24 5.92 2.36
N ALA A 109 -13.58 5.68 1.22
CA ALA A 109 -14.13 4.82 0.18
C ALA A 109 -14.03 3.34 0.62
N ASP A 110 -15.16 2.67 0.62
CA ASP A 110 -15.28 1.22 0.71
C ASP A 110 -15.36 0.63 -0.69
N HIS A 111 -14.30 -0.09 -1.07
CA HIS A 111 -14.19 -0.75 -2.37
C HIS A 111 -14.62 -2.23 -2.34
N SER A 112 -15.19 -2.70 -1.21
CA SER A 112 -15.79 -4.04 -1.14
C SER A 112 -17.15 -4.14 -1.83
N VAL A 113 -17.73 -2.98 -2.17
CA VAL A 113 -19.02 -2.85 -2.87
C VAL A 113 -18.84 -2.14 -4.22
N GLN A 114 -19.74 -2.43 -5.16
CA GLN A 114 -19.75 -1.83 -6.50
C GLN A 114 -21.11 -1.15 -6.75
N PRO A 115 -21.17 0.20 -6.95
CA PRO A 115 -20.06 1.15 -6.93
C PRO A 115 -19.47 1.35 -5.52
N PRO A 116 -18.23 1.86 -5.39
CA PRO A 116 -17.63 2.16 -4.08
C PRO A 116 -18.49 3.12 -3.27
N ALA A 117 -18.72 2.79 -2.00
CA ALA A 117 -19.53 3.59 -1.08
C ALA A 117 -18.65 4.47 -0.18
N LYS A 118 -19.16 5.63 0.23
CA LYS A 118 -18.54 6.43 1.31
C LYS A 118 -19.06 5.93 2.65
N VAL A 119 -18.15 5.54 3.53
CA VAL A 119 -18.48 5.06 4.88
C VAL A 119 -17.69 5.83 5.93
N LEU A 120 -18.30 6.10 7.08
CA LEU A 120 -17.58 6.61 8.25
C LEU A 120 -16.78 5.48 8.87
N ALA A 121 -15.48 5.70 9.07
CA ALA A 121 -14.60 4.75 9.71
C ALA A 121 -13.61 5.46 10.64
N VAL A 122 -13.21 4.75 11.68
CA VAL A 122 -12.21 5.21 12.64
C VAL A 122 -10.82 4.83 12.10
N VAL A 123 -9.99 5.83 11.79
CA VAL A 123 -8.70 5.63 11.10
C VAL A 123 -7.59 6.39 11.83
N CYS A 124 -6.41 5.76 11.94
CA CYS A 124 -5.23 6.39 12.53
C CYS A 124 -4.51 7.32 11.53
N ALA A 125 -3.72 8.25 12.05
CA ALA A 125 -2.94 9.20 11.23
C ALA A 125 -2.04 8.50 10.20
N HIS A 126 -1.39 7.39 10.58
CA HIS A 126 -0.55 6.60 9.67
C HIS A 126 -1.32 6.10 8.45
N CYS A 127 -2.46 5.44 8.68
CA CYS A 127 -3.30 4.93 7.58
C CYS A 127 -3.91 6.06 6.75
N GLN A 128 -4.19 7.21 7.35
CA GLN A 128 -4.67 8.39 6.64
C GLN A 128 -3.60 8.93 5.69
N GLU A 129 -2.35 9.05 6.14
CA GLU A 129 -1.26 9.56 5.30
C GLU A 129 -1.02 8.65 4.09
N ARG A 130 -1.04 7.34 4.31
CA ARG A 130 -0.90 6.36 3.23
C ARG A 130 -1.93 6.56 2.14
N ARG A 131 -3.18 6.92 2.48
CA ARG A 131 -4.24 7.07 1.48
C ARG A 131 -3.94 8.12 0.42
N LYS A 132 -3.14 9.15 0.70
CA LYS A 132 -2.70 10.14 -0.30
C LYS A 132 -1.98 9.50 -1.50
N LEU A 133 -1.39 8.31 -1.34
CA LEU A 133 -0.74 7.56 -2.42
C LEU A 133 -1.69 6.58 -3.12
N TRP A 134 -2.72 6.09 -2.41
CA TRP A 134 -3.60 5.01 -2.85
C TRP A 134 -4.92 5.48 -3.45
N ASP A 135 -5.40 6.66 -3.05
CA ASP A 135 -6.43 7.43 -3.76
C ASP A 135 -5.88 7.96 -5.10
#